data_AF-A0A9E4LXA8-F1
#
_entry.id   AF-A0A9E4LXA8-F1
#
_cell.length_a   1.000
_cell.length_b   1.000
_cell.length_c   1.000
_cell.angle_alpha   90.00
_cell.angle_beta   90.00
_cell.angle_gamma   90.00
#
_symmetry.space_group_name_H-M   'P 1'
#
loop_
_entity.id
_entity.type
_entity.pdbx_description
1 polymer ?
#
loop_
_entity_poly.entity_id
_entity_poly.type
_entity_poly.pdbx_seq_one_letter_code
_entity_poly.pdbx_strand_id
1 'polypeptide(L)'
;DCLLKLPNPPGPIVNDAKFPLEAWHELGEAQDEAGKIAARKKLSQALSKHVHDIASKYLILGETAESAILFLPSEAVYGEFHTNLTKAVEDSFKMRVYIASPTTLMATLNTVRAILRDVKMREQATVIQAEVGKLMEDIKRLDDRVGKLNSHFNQAQKDISDITTSTQKITRRGGKIEQIDVQDAPAEQVAPSDPVTPAPLAQDQPRFPDIGDN
;
A
#
# COMPACT_ATOMS: atom_id res chain seq x y z
N ASP A 1 -32.01 -16.00 11.83
CA ASP A 1 -30.71 -16.13 12.54
C ASP A 1 -29.59 -15.94 11.53
N CYS A 2 -28.53 -15.22 11.90
CA CYS A 2 -27.35 -15.01 11.06
C CYS A 2 -26.08 -14.77 11.89
N LEU A 3 -24.92 -14.87 11.25
CA LEU A 3 -23.61 -14.57 11.85
C LEU A 3 -23.04 -13.31 11.19
N LEU A 4 -22.80 -12.28 12.00
CA LEU A 4 -22.11 -11.06 11.57
C LEU A 4 -20.61 -11.29 11.62
N LYS A 5 -19.98 -11.37 10.45
CA LYS A 5 -18.53 -11.55 10.33
C LYS A 5 -17.81 -10.21 10.54
N LEU A 6 -17.16 -10.07 11.69
CA LEU A 6 -16.37 -8.90 12.04
C LEU A 6 -14.89 -9.30 12.28
N PRO A 7 -13.92 -8.39 12.07
CA PRO A 7 -12.54 -8.64 12.45
C PRO A 7 -12.41 -8.79 13.97
N ASN A 8 -11.34 -9.46 14.40
CA ASN A 8 -11.03 -9.63 15.81
C ASN A 8 -10.15 -8.46 16.30
N PRO A 9 -10.48 -7.79 17.42
CA PRO A 9 -11.76 -7.83 18.18
C PRO A 9 -12.87 -6.98 17.55
N PRO A 10 -14.18 -7.31 17.74
CA PRO A 10 -14.72 -8.31 18.68
C PRO A 10 -14.87 -9.74 18.11
N GLY A 11 -14.63 -9.95 16.81
CA GLY A 11 -14.86 -11.25 16.16
C GLY A 11 -16.33 -11.50 15.77
N PRO A 12 -16.66 -12.71 15.29
CA PRO A 12 -17.98 -13.02 14.75
C PRO A 12 -19.10 -12.89 15.80
N ILE A 13 -20.11 -12.05 15.54
CA ILE A 13 -21.25 -11.86 16.45
C ILE A 13 -22.46 -12.63 15.92
N VAL A 14 -23.08 -13.46 16.75
CA VAL A 14 -24.33 -14.14 16.40
C VAL A 14 -25.52 -13.21 16.58
N ASN A 15 -26.41 -13.19 15.60
CA ASN A 15 -27.71 -12.54 15.65
C ASN A 15 -28.81 -13.60 15.50
N ASP A 16 -29.47 -13.94 16.60
CA ASP A 16 -30.57 -14.89 16.62
C ASP A 16 -31.92 -14.15 16.71
N ALA A 17 -32.83 -14.46 15.80
CA ALA A 17 -34.17 -13.92 15.79
C ALA A 17 -35.12 -14.89 16.51
N LYS A 18 -35.33 -14.69 17.82
CA LYS A 18 -36.34 -15.41 18.59
C LYS A 18 -37.46 -14.47 19.02
N PHE A 19 -38.69 -14.87 18.73
CA PHE A 19 -39.87 -14.13 19.16
C PHE A 19 -40.91 -15.06 19.80
N PRO A 20 -41.28 -14.83 21.07
CA PRO A 20 -42.34 -15.59 21.74
C PRO A 20 -43.74 -15.14 21.28
N LEU A 21 -44.08 -15.49 20.04
CA LEU A 21 -45.32 -15.08 19.36
C LEU A 21 -46.58 -15.42 20.15
N GLU A 22 -46.66 -16.63 20.71
CA GLU A 22 -47.83 -17.09 21.47
C GLU A 22 -48.07 -16.23 22.70
N ALA A 23 -47.05 -16.02 23.54
CA ALA A 23 -47.16 -15.20 24.74
C ALA A 23 -47.45 -13.72 24.41
N TRP A 24 -46.99 -13.24 23.24
CA TRP A 24 -47.32 -11.91 22.75
C TRP A 24 -48.79 -11.80 22.33
N HIS A 25 -49.33 -12.80 21.63
CA HIS A 25 -50.75 -12.82 21.26
C HIS A 25 -51.64 -12.89 22.50
N GLU A 26 -51.33 -13.76 23.47
CA GLU A 26 -52.06 -13.83 24.73
C GLU A 26 -52.10 -12.48 25.47
N LEU A 27 -51.01 -11.70 25.40
CA LEU A 27 -50.97 -10.35 25.98
C LEU A 27 -51.91 -9.38 25.25
N GLY A 28 -52.00 -9.48 23.93
CA GLY A 28 -52.92 -8.67 23.12
C GLY A 28 -54.40 -9.03 23.30
N GLU A 29 -54.69 -10.30 23.60
CA GLU A 29 -56.05 -10.82 23.79
C GLU A 29 -56.58 -10.67 25.24
N ALA A 30 -55.69 -10.40 26.20
CA ALA A 30 -56.06 -10.25 27.60
C ALA A 30 -57.00 -9.05 27.84
N GLN A 31 -58.21 -9.32 28.35
CA GLN A 31 -59.25 -8.30 28.54
C GLN A 31 -59.19 -7.60 29.90
N ASP A 32 -58.59 -8.23 30.90
CA ASP A 32 -58.48 -7.72 32.26
C ASP A 32 -57.01 -7.58 32.70
N GLU A 33 -56.78 -6.79 33.75
CA GLU A 33 -55.42 -6.55 34.25
C GLU A 33 -54.77 -7.83 34.79
N ALA A 34 -55.55 -8.74 35.37
CA ALA A 34 -55.05 -10.04 35.83
C ALA A 34 -54.52 -10.89 34.67
N GLY A 35 -55.26 -10.95 33.55
CA GLY A 35 -54.82 -11.61 32.33
C GLY A 35 -53.56 -11.01 31.74
N LYS A 36 -53.46 -9.66 31.69
CA LYS A 36 -52.25 -8.98 31.20
C LYS A 36 -51.02 -9.28 32.06
N ILE A 37 -51.17 -9.31 33.39
CA ILE A 37 -50.07 -9.67 34.30
C ILE A 37 -49.61 -11.11 34.04
N ALA A 38 -50.54 -12.05 33.90
CA ALA A 38 -50.22 -13.45 33.62
C ALA A 38 -49.52 -13.61 32.26
N ALA A 39 -50.02 -12.95 31.22
CA ALA A 39 -49.42 -12.97 29.88
C ALA A 39 -48.02 -12.35 29.86
N ARG A 40 -47.80 -11.20 30.52
CA ARG A 40 -46.46 -10.61 30.69
C ARG A 40 -45.49 -11.54 31.40
N LYS A 41 -45.95 -12.27 32.41
CA LYS A 41 -45.12 -13.27 33.11
C LYS A 41 -44.68 -14.40 32.16
N LYS A 42 -45.60 -14.91 31.33
CA LYS A 42 -45.25 -15.91 30.31
C LYS A 42 -44.27 -15.35 29.27
N LEU A 43 -44.50 -14.12 28.82
CA LEU A 43 -43.64 -13.43 27.86
C LEU A 43 -42.22 -13.24 28.42
N SER A 44 -42.11 -12.86 29.69
CA SER A 44 -40.85 -12.76 30.43
C SER A 44 -40.12 -14.10 30.51
N GLN A 45 -40.82 -15.18 30.87
CA GLN A 45 -40.23 -16.52 30.94
C GLN A 45 -39.72 -17.00 29.58
N ALA A 46 -40.48 -16.74 28.52
CA ALA A 46 -40.08 -17.09 27.16
C ALA A 46 -38.85 -16.29 26.70
N LEU A 47 -38.80 -14.99 27.01
CA LEU A 47 -37.62 -14.15 26.77
C LEU A 47 -36.39 -14.70 27.50
N SER A 48 -36.49 -14.97 28.81
CA SER A 48 -35.38 -15.52 29.59
C SER A 48 -34.88 -16.86 29.05
N LYS A 49 -35.79 -17.72 28.58
CA LYS A 49 -35.44 -18.98 27.93
C LYS A 49 -34.64 -18.74 26.65
N HIS A 50 -35.09 -17.85 25.77
CA HIS A 50 -34.38 -17.53 24.53
C HIS A 50 -32.99 -16.92 24.80
N VAL A 51 -32.88 -16.03 25.78
CA VAL A 51 -31.60 -15.47 26.22
C VAL A 51 -30.65 -16.57 26.68
N HIS A 52 -31.13 -17.50 27.50
CA HIS A 52 -30.31 -18.61 27.98
C HIS A 52 -29.89 -19.56 26.85
N ASP A 53 -30.80 -19.89 25.95
CA ASP A 53 -30.53 -20.71 24.76
C ASP A 53 -29.47 -20.05 23.87
N ILE A 54 -29.55 -18.73 23.67
CA ILE A 54 -28.58 -17.98 22.86
C ILE A 54 -27.22 -17.97 23.55
N ALA A 55 -27.18 -17.64 24.85
CA ALA A 55 -25.93 -17.57 25.60
C ALA A 55 -25.20 -18.92 25.63
N SER A 56 -25.93 -20.02 25.85
CA SER A 56 -25.36 -21.36 25.94
C SER A 56 -24.92 -21.93 24.59
N LYS A 57 -25.64 -21.64 23.50
CA LYS A 57 -25.34 -22.19 22.17
C LYS A 57 -24.31 -21.40 21.39
N TYR A 58 -24.24 -20.08 21.62
CA TYR A 58 -23.52 -19.19 20.72
C TYR A 58 -22.39 -18.39 21.35
N LEU A 59 -22.22 -18.38 22.67
CA LEU A 59 -21.06 -17.73 23.30
C LEU A 59 -19.93 -18.75 23.50
N ILE A 60 -19.25 -19.05 22.40
CA ILE A 60 -18.17 -20.04 22.35
C ILE A 60 -16.83 -19.32 22.40
N LEU A 61 -16.06 -19.56 23.48
CA LEU A 61 -14.77 -18.91 23.69
C LEU A 61 -13.80 -19.25 22.54
N GLY A 62 -13.26 -18.22 21.90
CA GLY A 62 -12.29 -18.35 20.81
C GLY A 62 -12.91 -18.51 19.41
N GLU A 63 -14.22 -18.75 19.30
CA GLU A 63 -14.92 -18.87 18.02
C GLU A 63 -15.83 -17.68 17.73
N THR A 64 -16.62 -17.28 18.72
CA THR A 64 -17.57 -16.16 18.62
C THR A 64 -17.13 -15.00 19.50
N ALA A 65 -17.71 -13.83 19.25
CA ALA A 65 -17.61 -12.71 20.15
C ALA A 65 -18.13 -13.08 21.55
N GLU A 66 -17.71 -12.31 22.55
CA GLU A 66 -18.16 -12.48 23.93
C GLU A 66 -19.64 -12.10 24.14
N SER A 67 -20.30 -11.60 23.11
CA SER A 67 -21.70 -11.21 23.12
C SER A 67 -22.45 -11.68 21.87
N ALA A 68 -23.77 -11.78 22.03
CA ALA A 68 -24.71 -12.14 20.98
C ALA A 68 -25.88 -11.15 20.96
N ILE A 69 -26.59 -11.12 19.83
CA ILE A 69 -27.77 -10.28 19.61
C ILE A 69 -29.02 -11.16 19.58
N LEU A 70 -30.02 -10.79 20.39
CA LEU A 70 -31.39 -11.28 20.27
C LEU A 70 -32.19 -10.25 19.46
N PHE A 71 -32.56 -10.60 18.23
CA PHE A 71 -33.34 -9.72 17.37
C PHE A 71 -34.84 -9.90 17.55
N LEU A 72 -35.53 -8.79 17.80
CA LEU A 72 -36.98 -8.70 17.84
C LEU A 72 -37.50 -8.03 16.55
N PRO A 73 -38.42 -8.65 15.80
CA PRO A 73 -38.84 -8.15 14.49
C PRO A 73 -39.77 -6.92 14.55
N SER A 74 -40.12 -6.42 15.73
CA SER A 74 -41.08 -5.34 15.93
C SER A 74 -40.62 -4.36 17.00
N GLU A 75 -40.67 -3.07 16.69
CA GLU A 75 -40.41 -1.99 17.65
C GLU A 75 -41.42 -2.00 18.81
N ALA A 76 -42.68 -2.38 18.54
CA ALA A 76 -43.71 -2.46 19.58
C ALA A 76 -43.39 -3.52 20.64
N VAL A 77 -42.87 -4.68 20.20
CA VAL A 77 -42.42 -5.75 21.09
C VAL A 77 -41.19 -5.31 21.89
N TYR A 78 -40.23 -4.69 21.20
CA TYR A 78 -39.04 -4.13 21.84
C TYR A 78 -39.41 -3.11 22.94
N GLY A 79 -40.37 -2.23 22.66
CA GLY A 79 -40.94 -1.29 23.62
C GLY A 79 -41.57 -1.99 24.82
N GLU A 80 -42.44 -2.98 24.62
CA GLU A 80 -43.06 -3.73 25.72
C GLU A 80 -42.00 -4.36 26.64
N PHE A 81 -40.91 -4.90 26.07
CA PHE A 81 -39.87 -5.54 26.86
C PHE A 81 -39.14 -4.52 27.75
N HIS A 82 -38.81 -3.34 27.20
CA HIS A 82 -38.09 -2.29 27.94
C HIS A 82 -38.99 -1.54 28.91
N THR A 83 -40.31 -1.51 28.69
CA THR A 83 -41.26 -0.86 29.60
C THR A 83 -41.72 -1.79 30.73
N ASN A 84 -42.08 -3.04 30.40
CA ASN A 84 -42.80 -3.93 31.33
C ASN A 84 -41.97 -5.14 31.79
N LEU A 85 -40.88 -5.48 31.09
CA LEU A 85 -40.05 -6.65 31.37
C LEU A 85 -38.59 -6.29 31.71
N THR A 86 -38.37 -5.12 32.31
CA THR A 86 -37.04 -4.54 32.60
C THR A 86 -36.06 -5.53 33.25
N LYS A 87 -36.51 -6.30 34.25
CA LYS A 87 -35.67 -7.32 34.90
C LYS A 87 -35.15 -8.39 33.93
N ALA A 88 -35.98 -8.86 33.01
CA ALA A 88 -35.57 -9.87 32.03
C ALA A 88 -34.59 -9.28 31.00
N VAL A 89 -34.73 -8.00 30.65
CA VAL A 89 -33.78 -7.26 29.81
C VAL A 89 -32.44 -7.08 30.54
N GLU A 90 -32.45 -6.69 31.81
CA GLU A 90 -31.22 -6.58 32.61
C GLU A 90 -30.50 -7.92 32.74
N ASP A 91 -31.24 -9.00 32.96
CA ASP A 91 -30.67 -10.34 33.02
C ASP A 91 -30.09 -10.78 31.67
N SER A 92 -30.66 -10.33 30.54
CA SER A 92 -30.07 -10.57 29.22
C SER A 92 -28.70 -9.90 29.06
N PHE A 93 -28.55 -8.67 29.55
CA PHE A 93 -27.26 -7.96 29.53
C PHE A 93 -26.22 -8.65 30.40
N LYS A 94 -26.60 -9.17 31.58
CA LYS A 94 -25.69 -9.97 32.43
C LYS A 94 -25.23 -11.25 31.73
N MET A 95 -26.07 -11.82 30.88
CA MET A 95 -25.74 -12.98 30.04
C MET A 95 -25.02 -12.61 28.73
N ARG A 96 -24.69 -11.32 28.52
CA ARG A 96 -24.05 -10.81 27.30
C ARG A 96 -24.88 -11.03 26.03
N VAL A 97 -26.21 -11.07 26.19
CA VAL A 97 -27.18 -11.13 25.08
C VAL A 97 -27.91 -9.80 25.01
N TYR A 98 -27.65 -9.05 23.95
CA TYR A 98 -28.22 -7.73 23.73
C TYR A 98 -29.46 -7.81 22.86
N ILE A 99 -30.56 -7.22 23.33
CA ILE A 99 -31.82 -7.18 22.60
C ILE A 99 -31.74 -6.03 21.59
N ALA A 100 -32.09 -6.30 20.33
CA ALA A 100 -32.13 -5.28 19.28
C ALA A 100 -33.44 -5.35 18.49
N SER A 101 -34.03 -4.19 18.23
CA SER A 101 -35.11 -4.00 17.26
C SER A 101 -34.57 -3.71 15.85
N PRO A 102 -35.40 -3.64 14.79
CA PRO A 102 -34.94 -3.30 13.44
C PRO A 102 -34.11 -2.01 13.38
N THR A 103 -34.59 -0.95 14.04
CA THR A 103 -33.90 0.36 14.03
C THR A 103 -32.61 0.30 14.84
N THR A 104 -32.64 -0.34 16.00
CA THR A 104 -31.47 -0.47 16.88
C THR A 104 -30.38 -1.31 16.22
N LEU A 105 -30.73 -2.45 15.61
CA LEU A 105 -29.80 -3.28 14.87
C LEU A 105 -29.17 -2.51 13.71
N MET A 106 -29.99 -1.76 12.94
CA MET A 106 -29.47 -0.96 11.83
C MET A 106 -28.50 0.13 12.31
N ALA A 107 -28.80 0.79 13.42
CA ALA A 107 -27.91 1.75 14.05
C ALA A 107 -26.59 1.11 14.48
N THR A 108 -26.63 -0.04 15.15
CA THR A 108 -25.44 -0.79 15.56
C THR A 108 -24.60 -1.20 14.35
N LEU A 109 -25.22 -1.73 13.29
CA LEU A 109 -24.52 -2.15 12.07
C LEU A 109 -23.87 -0.96 11.35
N ASN A 110 -24.53 0.20 11.30
CA ASN A 110 -23.97 1.41 10.72
C ASN A 110 -22.77 1.92 11.52
N THR A 111 -22.84 1.91 12.86
CA THR A 111 -21.71 2.28 13.72
C THR A 111 -20.54 1.33 13.52
N VAL A 112 -20.79 0.02 13.51
CA VAL A 112 -19.74 -0.98 13.25
C VAL A 112 -19.13 -0.76 11.87
N ARG A 113 -19.95 -0.53 10.83
CA ARG A 113 -19.46 -0.23 9.48
C ARG A 113 -18.57 1.01 9.43
N ALA A 114 -18.95 2.09 10.13
CA ALA A 114 -18.17 3.31 10.19
C ALA A 114 -16.79 3.05 10.83
N ILE A 115 -16.76 2.35 11.98
CA ILE A 115 -15.51 1.96 12.66
C ILE A 115 -14.63 1.11 11.74
N LEU A 116 -15.19 0.12 11.05
CA LEU A 116 -14.42 -0.74 10.13
C LEU A 116 -13.88 0.01 8.91
N ARG A 117 -14.61 1.02 8.41
CA ARG A 117 -14.13 1.89 7.33
C ARG A 117 -12.95 2.73 7.80
N ASP A 118 -13.03 3.27 9.00
CA ASP A 118 -11.97 4.09 9.59
C ASP A 118 -10.68 3.29 9.82
N VAL A 119 -10.80 2.03 10.27
CA VAL A 119 -9.64 1.11 10.42
C VAL A 119 -8.98 0.85 9.07
N LYS A 120 -9.74 0.46 8.04
CA LYS A 120 -9.19 0.22 6.70
C LYS A 120 -8.52 1.45 6.09
N MET A 121 -9.08 2.63 6.31
CA MET A 121 -8.51 3.88 5.82
C MET A 121 -7.15 4.17 6.49
N ARG A 122 -6.99 3.85 7.78
CA ARG A 122 -5.72 3.98 8.50
C ARG A 122 -4.65 3.02 7.99
N GLU A 123 -5.00 1.76 7.72
CA GLU A 123 -4.06 0.76 7.19
C GLU A 123 -3.47 1.18 5.84
N GLN A 124 -4.29 1.74 4.95
CA GLN A 124 -3.83 2.22 3.64
C GLN A 124 -2.89 3.42 3.73
N ALA A 125 -3.08 4.31 4.71
CA ALA A 125 -2.21 5.47 4.90
C ALA A 125 -0.75 5.05 5.20
N THR A 126 -0.54 3.97 5.96
CA THR A 126 0.80 3.44 6.25
C THR A 126 1.48 2.88 4.99
N VAL A 127 0.73 2.20 4.12
CA VAL A 127 1.27 1.69 2.85
C VAL A 127 1.70 2.84 1.94
N ILE A 128 0.89 3.89 1.84
CA ILE A 128 1.22 5.07 1.04
C ILE A 128 2.48 5.75 1.59
N GLN A 129 2.60 5.92 2.90
CA GLN A 129 3.79 6.50 3.52
C GLN A 129 5.05 5.68 3.23
N ALA A 130 4.96 4.35 3.28
CA ALA A 130 6.09 3.48 2.96
C ALA A 130 6.52 3.62 1.49
N GLU A 131 5.58 3.67 0.54
CA GLU A 131 5.93 3.85 -0.88
C GLU A 131 6.45 5.24 -1.19
N VAL A 132 5.93 6.28 -0.54
CA VAL A 132 6.50 7.63 -0.63
C VAL A 132 7.94 7.64 -0.09
N GLY A 133 8.22 6.89 0.97
CA GLY A 133 9.59 6.70 1.48
C GLY A 133 10.54 6.11 0.44
N LYS A 134 10.13 5.04 -0.24
CA LYS A 134 10.94 4.43 -1.31
C LYS A 134 11.15 5.38 -2.49
N LEU A 135 10.11 6.11 -2.88
CA LEU A 135 10.22 7.12 -3.94
C LEU A 135 11.25 8.20 -3.59
N MET A 136 11.27 8.66 -2.33
CA MET A 136 12.26 9.64 -1.87
C MET A 136 13.69 9.10 -1.91
N GLU A 137 13.90 7.82 -1.60
CA GLU A 137 15.21 7.17 -1.77
C GLU A 137 15.64 7.13 -3.24
N ASP A 138 14.73 6.82 -4.15
CA ASP A 138 15.02 6.80 -5.59
C ASP A 138 15.33 8.21 -6.12
N ILE A 139 14.62 9.24 -5.66
CA ILE A 139 14.94 10.64 -5.97
C ILE A 139 16.34 10.99 -5.47
N LYS A 140 16.71 10.58 -4.25
CA LYS A 140 18.05 10.82 -3.72
C LYS A 140 19.14 10.15 -4.56
N ARG A 141 18.92 8.90 -4.98
CA ARG A 141 19.85 8.18 -5.87
C ARG A 141 19.96 8.86 -7.24
N LEU A 142 18.86 9.42 -7.75
CA LEU A 142 18.86 10.17 -8.99
C LEU A 142 19.69 11.46 -8.84
N ASP A 143 19.48 12.21 -7.75
CA ASP A 143 20.23 13.43 -7.43
C ASP A 143 21.75 13.17 -7.36
N ASP A 144 22.16 12.10 -6.66
CA ASP A 144 23.56 11.67 -6.59
C ASP A 144 24.16 11.38 -7.98
N ARG A 145 23.39 10.74 -8.87
CA ARG A 145 23.82 10.44 -10.25
C ARG A 145 23.94 11.71 -11.09
N VAL A 146 22.99 12.63 -10.96
CA VAL A 146 23.03 13.93 -11.64
C VAL A 146 24.23 14.74 -11.15
N GLY A 147 24.52 14.73 -9.85
CA GLY A 147 25.71 15.37 -9.28
C GLY A 147 27.01 14.83 -9.87
N LYS A 148 27.15 13.51 -9.98
CA LYS A 148 28.31 12.88 -10.65
C LYS A 148 28.41 13.26 -12.12
N LEU A 149 27.29 13.24 -12.84
CA LEU A 149 27.24 13.64 -14.25
C LEU A 149 27.71 15.09 -14.43
N ASN A 150 27.24 16.01 -13.58
CA ASN A 150 27.65 17.41 -13.60
C ASN A 150 29.16 17.56 -13.37
N SER A 151 29.74 16.78 -12.43
CA SER A 151 31.19 16.77 -12.20
C SER A 151 31.97 16.32 -13.43
N HIS A 152 31.53 15.24 -14.10
CA HIS A 152 32.17 14.78 -15.34
C HIS A 152 32.05 15.79 -16.48
N PHE A 153 30.92 16.46 -16.61
CA PHE A 153 30.72 17.48 -17.64
C PHE A 153 31.64 18.69 -17.43
N ASN A 154 31.79 19.14 -16.18
CA ASN A 154 32.73 20.21 -15.83
C ASN A 154 34.19 19.82 -16.11
N GLN A 155 34.55 18.54 -15.89
CA GLN A 155 35.89 18.04 -16.25
C GLN A 155 36.10 18.05 -17.76
N ALA A 156 35.15 17.51 -18.54
CA ALA A 156 35.22 17.53 -19.99
C ALA A 156 35.31 18.98 -20.54
N GLN A 157 34.58 19.92 -19.93
CA GLN A 157 34.66 21.34 -20.30
C GLN A 157 36.05 21.93 -20.05
N LYS A 158 36.71 21.58 -18.94
CA LYS A 158 38.11 21.95 -18.69
C LYS A 158 39.04 21.36 -19.74
N ASP A 159 38.90 20.07 -20.04
CA ASP A 159 39.75 19.38 -21.00
C ASP A 159 39.66 20.04 -22.39
N ILE A 160 38.44 20.41 -22.82
CA ILE A 160 38.22 21.16 -24.08
C ILE A 160 38.89 22.53 -24.05
N SER A 161 38.83 23.25 -22.92
CA SER A 161 39.48 24.55 -22.75
C SER A 161 41.01 24.45 -22.86
N ASP A 162 41.59 23.41 -22.25
CA ASP A 162 43.04 23.16 -22.27
C ASP A 162 43.53 22.77 -23.68
N ILE A 163 42.76 21.95 -24.40
CA ILE A 163 43.01 21.62 -25.81
C ILE A 163 42.98 22.89 -26.65
N THR A 164 41.93 23.71 -26.51
CA THR A 164 41.78 24.97 -27.28
C THR A 164 42.96 25.91 -27.05
N THR A 165 43.39 26.07 -25.79
CA THR A 165 44.55 26.89 -25.42
C THR A 165 45.84 26.37 -26.07
N SER A 166 46.03 25.06 -26.06
CA SER A 166 47.20 24.40 -26.67
C SER A 166 47.21 24.59 -28.18
N THR A 167 46.07 24.38 -28.85
CA THR A 167 45.90 24.62 -30.29
C THR A 167 46.23 26.06 -30.66
N GLN A 168 45.72 27.06 -29.92
CA GLN A 168 46.05 28.48 -30.15
C GLN A 168 47.56 28.76 -30.02
N LYS A 169 48.23 28.18 -29.03
CA LYS A 169 49.69 28.31 -28.87
C LYS A 169 50.44 27.68 -30.05
N ILE A 170 50.02 26.51 -30.51
CA ILE A 170 50.60 25.81 -31.66
C ILE A 170 50.42 26.67 -32.92
N THR A 171 49.20 27.12 -33.22
CA THR A 171 48.92 28.00 -34.37
C THR A 171 49.78 29.27 -34.33
N ARG A 172 49.91 29.92 -33.16
CA ARG A 172 50.75 31.12 -33.01
C ARG A 172 52.24 30.83 -33.25
N ARG A 173 52.74 29.66 -32.86
CA ARG A 173 54.11 29.23 -33.15
C ARG A 173 54.29 28.90 -34.64
N GLY A 174 53.36 28.19 -35.25
CA GLY A 174 53.35 27.88 -36.68
C GLY A 174 53.43 29.15 -37.54
N GLY A 175 52.58 30.13 -37.28
CA GLY A 175 52.62 31.40 -38.02
C GLY A 175 53.91 32.22 -37.82
N LYS A 176 54.63 32.03 -36.71
CA LYS A 176 55.97 32.62 -36.52
C LYS A 176 57.04 31.91 -37.33
N ILE A 177 56.96 30.58 -37.45
CA ILE A 177 57.90 29.78 -38.25
C ILE A 177 57.73 30.11 -39.74
N GLU A 178 56.49 30.22 -40.20
CA GLU A 178 56.15 30.64 -41.57
C GLU A 178 56.67 32.06 -41.89
N GLN A 179 56.72 32.96 -40.91
CA GLN A 179 57.35 34.28 -41.06
C GLN A 179 58.89 34.27 -41.08
N ILE A 180 59.53 33.29 -40.43
CA ILE A 180 60.99 33.17 -40.38
C ILE A 180 61.52 32.55 -41.69
N ASP A 181 60.81 31.56 -42.26
CA ASP A 181 61.20 30.89 -43.51
C ASP A 181 61.13 31.83 -44.74
N VAL A 182 60.38 32.92 -44.65
CA VAL A 182 60.29 33.96 -45.71
C VAL A 182 61.45 34.98 -45.61
N GLN A 183 62.20 35.03 -44.50
CA GLN A 183 63.28 36.02 -44.29
C GLN A 183 64.71 35.48 -44.51
N ASP A 184 64.91 34.15 -44.54
CA ASP A 184 66.26 33.54 -44.56
C ASP A 184 66.59 32.69 -45.81
N ALA A 185 65.99 32.96 -46.97
CA ALA A 185 66.38 32.31 -48.22
C ALA A 185 67.38 33.15 -49.05
N PRO A 186 68.71 32.88 -49.02
CA PRO A 186 69.57 33.22 -50.13
C PRO A 186 69.37 32.19 -51.26
N ALA A 187 69.20 32.70 -52.47
CA ALA A 187 69.13 31.89 -53.67
C ALA A 187 70.50 31.25 -53.97
N GLU A 188 70.66 29.96 -53.71
CA GLU A 188 71.77 29.18 -54.26
C GLU A 188 71.26 28.01 -55.11
N GLN A 189 71.70 28.05 -56.37
CA GLN A 189 71.51 27.04 -57.40
C GLN A 189 72.32 25.80 -57.06
N VAL A 190 71.70 24.61 -57.11
CA VAL A 190 72.43 23.34 -57.02
C VAL A 190 72.37 22.63 -58.37
N ALA A 191 73.53 22.57 -59.03
CA ALA A 191 73.80 21.74 -60.21
C ALA A 191 74.01 20.26 -59.81
N PRO A 192 73.82 19.30 -60.73
CA PRO A 192 73.65 17.89 -60.38
C PRO A 192 75.00 17.18 -60.13
N SER A 193 75.03 16.26 -59.17
CA SER A 193 76.12 15.29 -59.00
C SER A 193 75.61 13.85 -58.92
N ASP A 194 76.45 12.96 -59.45
CA ASP A 194 76.24 11.60 -59.94
C ASP A 194 75.87 10.51 -58.91
N PRO A 195 75.41 9.32 -59.37
CA PRO A 195 74.64 8.38 -58.56
C PRO A 195 75.48 7.54 -57.59
N VAL A 196 74.96 7.39 -56.37
CA VAL A 196 75.51 6.53 -55.32
C VAL A 196 75.01 5.09 -55.49
N THR A 197 75.93 4.14 -55.67
CA THR A 197 75.65 2.69 -55.69
C THR A 197 75.33 2.19 -54.27
N PRO A 198 74.18 1.54 -54.02
CA PRO A 198 73.89 0.93 -52.72
C PRO A 198 74.53 -0.46 -52.56
N ALA A 199 75.01 -0.74 -51.35
CA ALA A 199 75.53 -2.04 -50.91
C ALA A 199 74.42 -3.12 -50.80
N PRO A 200 74.76 -4.43 -50.80
CA PRO A 200 73.76 -5.50 -50.93
C PRO A 200 72.90 -5.70 -49.67
N LEU A 201 71.61 -5.97 -49.92
CA LEU A 201 70.57 -6.21 -48.93
C LEU A 201 70.79 -7.52 -48.14
N ALA A 202 70.71 -7.43 -46.81
CA ALA A 202 70.42 -8.58 -45.97
C ALA A 202 68.91 -8.87 -46.04
N GLN A 203 68.56 -10.04 -46.58
CA GLN A 203 67.19 -10.54 -46.69
C GLN A 203 66.73 -11.05 -45.32
N ASP A 204 65.65 -10.48 -44.79
CA ASP A 204 64.86 -11.12 -43.75
C ASP A 204 63.42 -11.23 -44.26
N GLN A 205 63.05 -12.46 -44.64
CA GLN A 205 61.73 -12.76 -45.23
C GLN A 205 60.68 -12.91 -44.11
N PRO A 206 59.58 -12.15 -44.13
CA PRO A 206 58.42 -12.46 -43.32
C PRO A 206 57.65 -13.64 -43.92
N ARG A 207 57.50 -14.71 -43.15
CA ARG A 207 56.75 -15.92 -43.53
C ARG A 207 55.29 -15.78 -43.11
N PHE A 208 54.42 -15.36 -44.02
CA PHE A 208 52.97 -15.55 -43.92
C PHE A 208 52.55 -16.70 -44.86
N PRO A 209 51.79 -17.70 -44.38
CA PRO A 209 51.14 -18.67 -45.25
C PRO A 209 49.80 -18.11 -45.76
N ASP A 210 49.61 -18.22 -47.07
CA ASP A 210 48.40 -17.94 -47.83
C ASP A 210 48.40 -19.07 -48.91
N ILE A 211 47.34 -19.78 -49.30
CA ILE A 211 45.95 -19.45 -49.66
C ILE A 211 45.20 -20.80 -49.75
N GLY A 212 43.86 -20.79 -49.74
CA GLY A 212 43.11 -21.86 -50.40
C GLY A 212 41.60 -21.78 -50.37
N ASP A 213 41.01 -20.77 -51.02
CA ASP A 213 39.66 -20.90 -51.60
C ASP A 213 39.71 -21.97 -52.70
N ASN A 214 38.80 -22.94 -52.62
CA ASN A 214 38.18 -23.62 -53.76
C ASN A 214 36.77 -24.06 -53.38
#